data_AF-A0A4R2N1S1-F1
#
_entry.id   AF-A0A4R2N1S1-F1
#
_cell.length_a   1.000
_cell.length_b   1.000
_cell.length_c   1.000
_cell.angle_alpha   90.00
_cell.angle_beta   90.00
_cell.angle_gamma   90.00
#
_symmetry.space_group_name_H-M   'P 1'
#
loop_
_entity.id
_entity.type
_entity.pdbx_description
1 polymer ?
#
loop_
_entity_poly.entity_id
_entity_poly.type
_entity_poly.pdbx_seq_one_letter_code
_entity_poly.pdbx_strand_id
1 'polypeptide(L)' 'MTGKELYLAIPNGTTKQQMNAINESVRYADSQGVKIIVKKVK' A
#
# COMPACT_ATOMS: atom_id res chain seq x y z
N MET A 1 -20.89 6.18 0.28
CA MET A 1 -19.84 5.96 1.29
C MET A 1 -18.56 6.59 0.78
N THR A 2 -18.03 7.60 1.46
CA THR A 2 -16.70 8.17 1.17
C THR A 2 -15.65 7.23 1.77
N GLY A 3 -15.06 6.37 0.95
CA GLY A 3 -13.95 5.51 1.37
C GLY A 3 -12.73 6.34 1.75
N LYS A 4 -11.96 5.90 2.75
CA LYS A 4 -10.70 6.57 3.11
C LYS A 4 -9.62 6.09 2.14
N GLU A 5 -9.08 7.00 1.34
CA GLU A 5 -7.95 6.71 0.45
C GLU A 5 -6.64 7.22 1.06
N LEU A 6 -5.59 6.41 0.99
CA LEU A 6 -4.24 6.73 1.46
C LEU A 6 -3.23 6.47 0.36
N TYR A 7 -2.35 7.42 0.10
CA TYR A 7 -1.27 7.28 -0.89
C TYR A 7 0.05 6.97 -0.18
N LEU A 8 0.66 5.83 -0.53
CA LEU A 8 1.93 5.38 0.04
C LEU A 8 3.03 5.48 -1.02
N ALA A 9 3.96 6.40 -0.82
CA ALA A 9 5.18 6.46 -1.63
C ALA A 9 6.21 5.45 -1.10
N ILE A 10 6.79 4.65 -1.99
CA ILE A 10 7.85 3.71 -1.66
C ILE A 10 9.05 3.90 -2.59
N PRO A 11 10.30 3.74 -2.11
CA PRO A 11 11.48 3.88 -2.95
C PRO A 11 11.55 2.78 -4.02
N ASN A 12 12.14 3.08 -5.19
CA ASN A 12 12.37 2.07 -6.24
C ASN A 12 13.22 0.88 -5.77
N GLY A 13 14.04 1.07 -4.75
CA GLY A 13 14.86 0.02 -4.14
C GLY A 13 14.11 -0.95 -3.23
N THR A 14 12.79 -0.80 -3.04
CA THR A 14 12.00 -1.74 -2.23
C THR A 14 12.13 -3.16 -2.77
N THR A 15 12.57 -4.08 -1.90
CA THR A 15 12.82 -5.48 -2.25
C THR A 15 11.51 -6.24 -2.46
N LYS A 16 11.60 -7.43 -3.07
CA LYS A 16 10.43 -8.34 -3.22
C LYS A 16 9.81 -8.71 -1.87
N GLN A 17 10.64 -8.98 -0.85
CA GLN A 17 10.16 -9.33 0.49
C GLN A 17 9.42 -8.16 1.16
N GLN A 18 9.96 -6.94 1.04
CA GLN A 18 9.30 -5.75 1.55
C GLN A 18 7.99 -5.47 0.81
N MET A 19 7.96 -5.68 -0.52
CA MET A 19 6.73 -5.56 -1.31
C MET A 19 5.65 -6.55 -0.86
N ASN A 20 6.03 -7.78 -0.51
CA ASN A 20 5.08 -8.77 0.00
C ASN A 20 4.44 -8.32 1.32
N ALA A 21 5.25 -7.81 2.27
CA ALA A 21 4.74 -7.27 3.53
C ALA A 21 3.83 -6.03 3.33
N ILE A 22 4.18 -5.16 2.37
CA ILE A 22 3.33 -4.02 1.98
C ILE A 22 2.00 -4.55 1.43
N ASN A 23 2.01 -5.55 0.56
CA ASN A 23 0.79 -6.12 -0.02
C ASN A 23 -0.11 -6.83 1.00
N GLU A 24 0.47 -7.43 2.05
CA GLU A 24 -0.30 -7.95 3.19
C GLU A 24 -1.00 -6.82 3.94
N SER A 25 -0.27 -5.74 4.21
CA SER A 25 -0.81 -4.55 4.89
C SER A 25 -1.91 -3.87 4.06
N VAL A 26 -1.72 -3.76 2.74
CA VAL A 26 -2.72 -3.20 1.80
C VAL A 26 -3.99 -4.05 1.80
N ARG A 27 -3.88 -5.38 1.75
CA ARG A 27 -5.03 -6.28 1.81
C ARG A 27 -5.78 -6.16 3.13
N TYR A 28 -5.06 -6.05 4.24
CA TYR A 28 -5.68 -5.80 5.53
C TYR A 28 -6.44 -4.47 5.55
N ALA A 29 -5.82 -3.38 5.11
CA ALA A 29 -6.47 -2.06 5.05
C ALA A 29 -7.74 -2.07 4.18
N ASP A 30 -7.70 -2.75 3.04
CA ASP A 30 -8.86 -2.87 2.15
C ASP A 30 -10.03 -3.60 2.83
N SER A 31 -9.75 -4.67 3.58
CA SER A 31 -10.76 -5.36 4.42
C SER A 31 -11.38 -4.47 5.50
N GLN A 32 -10.69 -3.39 5.89
CA GLN A 32 -11.17 -2.39 6.86
C GLN A 32 -11.83 -1.17 6.18
N GLY A 33 -12.03 -1.21 4.86
CA GLY A 33 -12.62 -0.11 4.08
C GLY A 33 -11.67 1.06 3.83
N VAL A 34 -10.35 0.83 3.92
CA VAL A 34 -9.31 1.83 3.64
C VAL A 34 -8.53 1.41 2.41
N LYS A 35 -8.60 2.22 1.36
CA LYS A 35 -7.90 1.94 0.10
C LYS A 35 -6.51 2.58 0.12
N ILE A 36 -5.48 1.74 0.02
CA ILE A 36 -4.08 2.20 -0.07
C ILE A 36 -3.60 2.14 -1.52
N ILE A 37 -3.14 3.27 -2.05
CA ILE A 37 -2.55 3.38 -3.39
C ILE A 37 -1.03 3.50 -3.23
N VAL A 38 -0.33 2.43 -3.59
CA VAL A 38 1.15 2.37 -3.50
C VAL A 38 1.77 2.92 -4.78
N LYS A 39 2.68 3.90 -4.66
CA LYS A 39 3.41 4.50 -5.79
C LYS A 39 4.90 4.42 -5.55
N LYS A 40 5.63 3.85 -6.51
CA LYS A 40 7.09 3.86 -6.50
C LYS A 40 7.63 5.24 -6.87
N VAL A 41 8.62 5.72 -6.13
CA VAL A 41 9.33 6.97 -6.37
C VAL A 41 10.82 6.71 -6.61
N LYS A 42 11.44 7.52 -7.47
CA LYS A 42 12.86 7.45 -7.81
C LYS A 42 13.73 7.92 -6.65
#